data_AF-A0A117PJV3-F1
#
_entry.id   AF-A0A117PJV3-F1
#
_cell.length_a   1.000
_cell.length_b   1.000
_cell.length_c   1.000
_cell.angle_alpha   90.00
_cell.angle_beta   90.00
_cell.angle_gamma   90.00
#
_symmetry.space_group_name_H-M   'P 1'
#
loop_
_entity.id
_entity.type
_entity.pdbx_description
1 polymer ?
#
loop_
_entity_poly.entity_id
_entity_poly.type
_entity_poly.pdbx_seq_one_letter_code
_entity_poly.pdbx_strand_id
1 'polypeptide(L)'
;MGLWHVFYADWQMECCGTPFSLGDEVSWPLLFQPADDLLGGGRHDRLTEIAGPVEDVPGDGGAVRVLRAESGLVVALHTYPVEVLAEEELGDVVPGDRLRLTGLLTAEFHGDPDLPETRGRVRAIQVLRQGLAEAAPGSRTGEPGAGERSLRSVRECPKWFAEADKGVLVTLEVPGTDSWLSHAVREARGLPHDGTTPGTEVTGLPPAAPADLLETLSTVPRPGGGAG
;
A
#
# COMPACT_ATOMS: atom_id res chain seq x y z
N MET A 1 -0.99 -3.01 16.75
CA MET A 1 -0.13 -2.80 15.58
C MET A 1 -0.77 -3.51 14.42
N GLY A 2 -1.09 -2.78 13.36
CA GLY A 2 -1.67 -3.34 12.13
C GLY A 2 -0.60 -3.42 11.05
N LEU A 3 -0.64 -4.46 10.23
CA LEU A 3 0.25 -4.63 9.09
C LEU A 3 -0.40 -4.04 7.84
N TRP A 4 0.29 -3.16 7.13
CA TRP A 4 -0.25 -2.50 5.95
C TRP A 4 0.70 -2.68 4.78
N HIS A 5 0.15 -3.03 3.62
CA HIS A 5 0.91 -3.00 2.37
C HIS A 5 0.90 -1.58 1.82
N VAL A 6 2.09 -1.00 1.70
CA VAL A 6 2.35 0.31 1.12
C VAL A 6 3.25 0.14 -0.09
N PHE A 7 2.82 0.65 -1.24
CA PHE A 7 3.62 0.69 -2.45
C PHE A 7 4.39 2.00 -2.53
N TYR A 8 5.69 1.90 -2.78
CA TYR A 8 6.55 3.04 -3.04
C TYR A 8 7.07 2.88 -4.46
N ALA A 9 6.59 3.75 -5.37
CA ALA A 9 6.98 3.69 -6.78
C ALA A 9 8.48 3.95 -6.97
N ASP A 10 9.06 3.30 -7.98
CA ASP A 10 10.46 3.47 -8.39
C ASP A 10 10.82 4.93 -8.60
N TRP A 11 10.06 5.66 -9.41
CA TRP A 11 10.33 7.04 -9.80
C TRP A 11 10.29 7.99 -8.60
N GLN A 12 9.37 7.78 -7.64
CA GLN A 12 9.34 8.56 -6.40
C GLN A 12 10.56 8.26 -5.56
N MET A 13 10.92 6.98 -5.42
CA MET A 13 12.09 6.56 -4.66
C MET A 13 13.37 7.11 -5.28
N GLU A 14 13.51 7.09 -6.60
CA GLU A 14 14.66 7.59 -7.34
C GLU A 14 14.79 9.11 -7.26
N CYS A 15 13.68 9.85 -7.40
CA CYS A 15 13.68 11.31 -7.39
C CYS A 15 13.81 11.91 -5.98
N CYS A 16 12.85 11.62 -5.11
CA CYS A 16 12.69 12.29 -3.81
C CYS A 16 12.93 11.35 -2.62
N GLY A 17 12.87 10.03 -2.83
CA GLY A 17 12.88 9.07 -1.74
C GLY A 17 14.22 8.90 -1.04
N THR A 18 14.12 8.48 0.22
CA THR A 18 15.26 8.05 1.03
C THR A 18 15.21 6.53 1.20
N PRO A 19 16.27 5.79 0.80
CA PRO A 19 16.35 4.35 1.02
C PRO A 19 16.18 3.98 2.50
N PHE A 20 15.54 2.86 2.75
CA PHE A 20 15.26 2.33 4.08
C PHE A 20 15.54 0.83 4.13
N SER A 21 15.71 0.32 5.34
CA SER A 21 16.05 -1.07 5.62
C SER A 21 14.96 -1.76 6.42
N LEU A 22 14.98 -3.10 6.40
CA LEU A 22 14.12 -3.90 7.24
C LEU A 22 14.39 -3.58 8.73
N GLY A 23 13.32 -3.26 9.45
CA GLY A 23 13.36 -2.86 10.85
C GLY A 23 13.42 -1.35 11.05
N ASP A 24 13.66 -0.55 10.01
CA ASP A 24 13.65 0.91 10.14
C ASP A 24 12.26 1.41 10.52
N GLU A 25 12.25 2.54 11.21
CA GLU A 25 11.04 3.31 11.44
C GLU A 25 10.96 4.42 10.41
N VAL A 26 9.80 4.55 9.78
CA VAL A 26 9.54 5.50 8.70
C VAL A 26 8.27 6.28 9.00
N SER A 27 8.17 7.48 8.44
CA SER A 27 6.99 8.34 8.50
C SER A 27 6.63 8.71 7.08
N TRP A 28 5.52 8.18 6.56
CA TRP A 28 5.17 8.29 5.15
C TRP A 28 3.79 8.92 4.99
N PRO A 29 3.64 9.98 4.18
CA PRO A 29 2.33 10.41 3.70
C PRO A 29 1.71 9.30 2.86
N LEU A 30 0.54 8.80 3.30
CA LEU A 30 -0.14 7.69 2.62
C LEU A 30 -1.32 8.21 1.80
N LEU A 31 -1.32 7.85 0.52
CA LEU A 31 -2.41 8.10 -0.41
C LEU A 31 -3.11 6.78 -0.74
N PHE A 32 -4.43 6.78 -0.73
CA PHE A 32 -5.21 5.65 -1.24
C PHE A 32 -5.31 5.75 -2.76
N GLN A 33 -4.99 4.67 -3.47
CA GLN A 33 -5.19 4.58 -4.91
C GLN A 33 -6.07 3.37 -5.28
N PRO A 34 -7.06 3.54 -6.17
CA PRO A 34 -7.81 2.42 -6.72
C PRO A 34 -6.89 1.40 -7.38
N ALA A 35 -7.25 0.12 -7.27
CA ALA A 35 -6.41 -0.99 -7.71
C ALA A 35 -6.14 -1.00 -9.24
N ASP A 36 -7.09 -0.50 -10.01
CA ASP A 36 -7.05 -0.55 -11.46
C ASP A 36 -6.02 0.41 -12.05
N ASP A 37 -5.73 1.51 -11.35
CA ASP A 37 -4.94 2.63 -11.85
C ASP A 37 -3.42 2.40 -11.78
N LEU A 38 -2.94 1.64 -10.79
CA LEU A 38 -1.50 1.56 -10.50
C LEU A 38 -0.75 0.45 -11.23
N LEU A 39 -1.34 -0.74 -11.30
CA LEU A 39 -0.63 -1.93 -11.74
C LEU A 39 -1.17 -2.49 -13.05
N GLY A 40 -2.18 -1.86 -13.66
CA GLY A 40 -2.82 -2.32 -14.90
C GLY A 40 -3.82 -3.46 -14.69
N GLY A 41 -4.46 -3.51 -13.51
CA GLY A 41 -5.47 -4.51 -13.15
C GLY A 41 -4.93 -5.93 -12.91
N GLY A 42 -5.68 -6.78 -12.20
CA GLY A 42 -5.34 -8.19 -11.95
C GLY A 42 -4.47 -8.50 -10.72
N ARG A 43 -4.68 -9.72 -10.19
CA ARG A 43 -4.23 -10.30 -8.89
C ARG A 43 -4.71 -9.55 -7.64
N HIS A 44 -5.88 -9.98 -7.16
CA HIS A 44 -6.64 -9.51 -5.98
C HIS A 44 -6.00 -9.87 -4.61
N ASP A 45 -4.69 -9.99 -4.51
CA ASP A 45 -3.99 -10.49 -3.32
C ASP A 45 -3.31 -9.39 -2.49
N ARG A 46 -3.43 -8.11 -2.89
CA ARG A 46 -2.77 -6.96 -2.19
C ARG A 46 -3.67 -5.75 -1.99
N LEU A 47 -4.98 -5.98 -2.04
CA LEU A 47 -5.96 -4.95 -1.82
C LEU A 47 -6.09 -4.71 -0.32
N THR A 48 -5.63 -3.55 0.11
CA THR A 48 -5.95 -3.00 1.42
C THR A 48 -7.43 -2.62 1.40
N GLU A 49 -8.18 -3.13 2.37
CA GLU A 49 -9.54 -2.67 2.66
C GLU A 49 -9.51 -1.67 3.81
N ILE A 50 -10.08 -0.49 3.58
CA ILE A 50 -10.27 0.55 4.59
C ILE A 50 -11.72 1.01 4.57
N ALA A 51 -12.28 1.25 5.76
CA ALA A 51 -13.61 1.80 5.89
C ALA A 51 -13.62 2.83 7.01
N GLY A 52 -14.33 3.93 6.83
CA GLY A 52 -14.36 5.01 7.81
C GLY A 52 -15.04 6.28 7.30
N PRO A 53 -15.25 7.26 8.19
CA PRO A 53 -15.70 8.58 7.80
C PRO A 53 -14.62 9.32 6.97
N VAL A 54 -15.10 10.17 6.09
CA VAL A 54 -14.31 11.15 5.34
C VAL A 54 -14.23 12.44 6.14
N GLU A 55 -13.04 13.02 6.21
CA GLU A 55 -12.74 14.27 6.91
C GLU A 55 -11.89 15.16 6.03
N ASP A 56 -12.03 16.48 6.17
CA ASP A 56 -11.07 17.45 5.64
C ASP A 56 -10.15 17.85 6.80
N VAL A 57 -8.86 17.51 6.69
CA VAL A 57 -7.85 17.82 7.71
C VAL A 57 -7.09 19.08 7.27
N PRO A 58 -7.03 20.11 8.12
CA PRO A 58 -6.29 21.32 7.78
C PRO A 58 -4.78 21.05 7.71
N GLY A 59 -4.16 21.49 6.63
CA GLY A 59 -2.72 21.60 6.46
C GLY A 59 -2.27 23.05 6.25
N ASP A 60 -0.96 23.27 6.27
CA ASP A 60 -0.29 24.52 5.89
C ASP A 60 -0.64 24.94 4.44
N GLY A 61 -0.87 23.96 3.55
CA GLY A 61 -1.19 24.19 2.12
C GLY A 61 -2.68 24.28 1.78
N GLY A 62 -3.58 24.07 2.74
CA GLY A 62 -5.03 23.92 2.52
C GLY A 62 -5.56 22.65 3.18
N ALA A 63 -6.88 22.41 3.10
CA ALA A 63 -7.45 21.21 3.69
C ALA A 63 -7.27 20.00 2.77
N VAL A 64 -6.79 18.89 3.32
CA VAL A 64 -6.65 17.61 2.60
C VAL A 64 -7.80 16.70 2.96
N ARG A 65 -8.45 16.14 1.94
CA ARG A 65 -9.51 15.14 2.14
C ARG A 65 -8.91 13.78 2.46
N VAL A 66 -9.29 13.23 3.61
CA VAL A 66 -8.78 11.98 4.14
C VAL A 66 -9.90 11.02 4.50
N LEU A 67 -9.60 9.74 4.51
CA LEU A 67 -10.41 8.71 5.15
C LEU A 67 -9.77 8.34 6.48
N ARG A 68 -10.50 8.55 7.59
CA ARG A 68 -10.09 8.07 8.92
C ARG A 68 -10.64 6.68 9.11
N ALA A 69 -9.83 5.67 8.85
CA ALA A 69 -10.26 4.29 8.92
C ALA A 69 -10.66 3.93 10.36
N GLU A 70 -11.64 3.06 10.50
CA GLU A 70 -12.05 2.48 11.80
C GLU A 70 -10.91 1.71 12.47
N SER A 71 -9.97 1.24 11.66
CA SER A 71 -8.71 0.68 12.12
C SER A 71 -7.77 1.70 12.75
N GLY A 72 -8.08 3.00 12.75
CA GLY A 72 -7.21 4.07 13.24
C GLY A 72 -6.19 4.59 12.22
N LEU A 73 -6.11 4.00 11.01
CA LEU A 73 -5.26 4.51 9.93
C LEU A 73 -5.88 5.79 9.34
N VAL A 74 -5.06 6.78 9.01
CA VAL A 74 -5.50 7.97 8.26
C VAL A 74 -4.80 7.94 6.91
N VAL A 75 -5.57 8.09 5.83
CA VAL A 75 -5.03 8.10 4.46
C VAL A 75 -5.64 9.24 3.67
N ALA A 76 -4.83 9.90 2.85
CA ALA A 76 -5.31 10.88 1.90
C ALA A 76 -6.10 10.20 0.78
N LEU A 77 -7.13 10.89 0.27
CA LEU A 77 -7.89 10.46 -0.91
C LEU A 77 -7.40 11.15 -2.20
N HIS A 78 -6.68 12.27 -2.06
CA HIS A 78 -6.11 13.02 -3.18
C HIS A 78 -4.71 13.53 -2.80
N THR A 79 -3.87 13.77 -3.81
CA THR A 79 -2.52 14.31 -3.64
C THR A 79 -2.50 15.79 -3.26
N TYR A 80 -3.56 16.52 -3.62
CA TYR A 80 -3.62 17.98 -3.46
C TYR A 80 -4.76 18.42 -2.52
N PRO A 81 -4.66 19.62 -1.92
CA PRO A 81 -5.74 20.22 -1.13
C PRO A 81 -7.06 20.36 -1.90
N VAL A 82 -8.17 20.31 -1.18
CA VAL A 82 -9.53 20.38 -1.76
C VAL A 82 -9.79 21.70 -2.48
N GLU A 83 -9.10 22.77 -2.10
CA GLU A 83 -9.27 24.11 -2.69
C GLU A 83 -8.61 24.26 -4.06
N VAL A 84 -7.68 23.37 -4.42
CA VAL A 84 -6.95 23.43 -5.69
C VAL A 84 -7.40 22.36 -6.70
N LEU A 85 -8.11 21.33 -6.24
CA LEU A 85 -8.64 20.27 -7.10
C LEU A 85 -9.81 20.76 -7.95
N ALA A 86 -9.90 20.26 -9.17
CA ALA A 86 -11.09 20.45 -9.99
C ALA A 86 -12.28 19.66 -9.41
N GLU A 87 -13.51 20.12 -9.64
CA GLU A 87 -14.72 19.46 -9.13
C GLU A 87 -14.82 18.00 -9.62
N GLU A 88 -14.37 17.72 -10.85
CA GLU A 88 -14.35 16.36 -11.41
C GLU A 88 -13.36 15.44 -10.71
N GLU A 89 -12.23 15.97 -10.22
CA GLU A 89 -11.20 15.19 -9.50
C GLU A 89 -11.58 14.94 -8.05
N LEU A 90 -12.24 15.93 -7.42
CA LEU A 90 -12.73 15.82 -6.05
C LEU A 90 -13.91 14.85 -5.95
N GLY A 91 -14.74 14.80 -6.99
CA GLY A 91 -15.93 13.97 -7.06
C GLY A 91 -17.02 14.38 -6.06
N ASP A 92 -17.99 13.49 -5.86
CA ASP A 92 -19.17 13.77 -5.04
C ASP A 92 -18.98 13.49 -3.53
N VAL A 93 -17.79 13.02 -3.14
CA VAL A 93 -17.51 12.63 -1.75
C VAL A 93 -17.28 13.87 -0.90
N VAL A 94 -18.04 14.01 0.19
CA VAL A 94 -17.95 15.14 1.12
C VAL A 94 -17.58 14.71 2.54
N PRO A 95 -17.05 15.63 3.38
CA PRO A 95 -16.81 15.34 4.79
C PRO A 95 -18.07 14.86 5.52
N GLY A 96 -17.92 13.80 6.32
CA GLY A 96 -19.02 13.11 7.01
C GLY A 96 -19.55 11.89 6.26
N ASP A 97 -19.29 11.77 4.96
CA ASP A 97 -19.59 10.55 4.22
C ASP A 97 -18.81 9.36 4.78
N ARG A 98 -19.35 8.17 4.60
CA ARG A 98 -18.70 6.92 5.00
C ARG A 98 -18.35 6.13 3.76
N LEU A 99 -17.07 5.87 3.59
CA LEU A 99 -16.55 5.08 2.48
C LEU A 99 -16.07 3.72 2.95
N ARG A 100 -16.15 2.75 2.04
CA ARG A 100 -15.44 1.47 2.11
C ARG A 100 -14.67 1.35 0.81
N LEU A 101 -13.34 1.42 0.91
CA LEU A 101 -12.45 1.42 -0.23
C LEU A 101 -11.62 0.14 -0.24
N THR A 102 -11.29 -0.32 -1.44
CA THR A 102 -10.47 -1.50 -1.68
C THR A 102 -9.47 -1.16 -2.77
N GLY A 103 -8.18 -1.16 -2.43
CA GLY A 103 -7.14 -0.63 -3.31
C GLY A 103 -5.76 -0.74 -2.69
N LEU A 104 -4.84 0.12 -3.10
CA LEU A 104 -3.47 0.13 -2.62
C LEU A 104 -3.19 1.40 -1.84
N LEU A 105 -2.36 1.30 -0.81
CA LEU A 105 -1.77 2.47 -0.18
C LEU A 105 -0.47 2.80 -0.89
N THR A 106 -0.27 4.04 -1.30
CA THR A 106 0.99 4.51 -1.87
C THR A 106 1.66 5.50 -0.93
N ALA A 107 2.99 5.50 -0.91
CA ALA A 107 3.74 6.56 -0.26
C ALA A 107 3.87 7.74 -1.22
N GLU A 108 3.50 8.97 -0.80
CA GLU A 108 3.45 10.13 -1.69
C GLU A 108 4.39 11.26 -1.28
N PHE A 109 5.55 11.36 -1.91
CA PHE A 109 6.57 12.38 -1.59
C PHE A 109 6.72 13.47 -2.64
N HIS A 110 6.05 13.33 -3.77
CA HIS A 110 6.25 14.22 -4.90
C HIS A 110 5.22 15.37 -4.85
N GLY A 111 5.66 16.59 -5.12
CA GLY A 111 4.78 17.76 -5.21
C GLY A 111 4.56 18.55 -3.92
N ASP A 112 5.46 18.42 -2.93
CA ASP A 112 5.32 19.01 -1.59
C ASP A 112 3.94 18.75 -0.94
N PRO A 113 3.52 17.47 -0.88
CA PRO A 113 2.17 17.14 -0.52
C PRO A 113 2.04 17.24 1.01
N ASP A 114 1.23 18.19 1.47
CA ASP A 114 0.94 18.42 2.89
C ASP A 114 -0.07 17.39 3.44
N LEU A 115 0.26 16.11 3.22
CA LEU A 115 -0.59 14.99 3.58
C LEU A 115 -0.23 14.49 4.98
N PRO A 116 -1.21 13.99 5.76
CA PRO A 116 -0.93 13.40 7.06
C PRO A 116 0.04 12.22 6.95
N GLU A 117 1.14 12.29 7.71
CA GLU A 117 2.10 11.19 7.76
C GLU A 117 1.60 10.04 8.63
N THR A 118 1.85 8.81 8.15
CA THR A 118 1.70 7.60 8.91
C THR A 118 3.06 7.06 9.31
N ARG A 119 3.30 6.96 10.62
CA ARG A 119 4.51 6.38 11.18
C ARG A 119 4.37 4.88 11.39
N GLY A 120 5.38 4.11 11.00
CA GLY A 120 5.41 2.67 11.22
C GLY A 120 6.79 2.05 11.09
N ARG A 121 6.89 0.76 11.42
CA ARG A 121 8.13 -0.02 11.30
C ARG A 121 8.10 -0.90 10.06
N VAL A 122 9.17 -0.89 9.28
CA VAL A 122 9.34 -1.73 8.10
C VAL A 122 9.51 -3.19 8.53
N ARG A 123 8.59 -4.07 8.11
CA ARG A 123 8.61 -5.50 8.42
C ARG A 123 8.98 -6.39 7.23
N ALA A 124 8.73 -5.94 6.01
CA ALA A 124 9.15 -6.61 4.80
C ALA A 124 9.33 -5.59 3.66
N ILE A 125 10.25 -5.86 2.75
CA ILE A 125 10.50 -5.07 1.54
C ILE A 125 10.58 -6.05 0.37
N GLN A 126 9.75 -5.84 -0.64
CA GLN A 126 9.71 -6.70 -1.82
C GLN A 126 9.74 -5.82 -3.07
N VAL A 127 10.78 -5.97 -3.88
CA VAL A 127 10.86 -5.28 -5.18
C VAL A 127 9.82 -5.89 -6.10
N LEU A 128 8.96 -5.04 -6.65
CA LEU A 128 7.96 -5.43 -7.64
C LEU A 128 8.57 -5.31 -9.03
N ARG A 129 8.62 -6.43 -9.75
CA ARG A 129 8.98 -6.48 -11.16
C ARG A 129 7.74 -6.75 -11.99
N GLN A 130 7.58 -6.03 -13.09
CA GLN A 130 6.48 -6.21 -14.04
C GLN A 130 7.02 -6.36 -15.46
N GLY A 131 6.70 -7.48 -16.10
CA GLY A 131 6.98 -7.70 -17.51
C GLY A 131 6.15 -6.77 -18.38
N LEU A 132 6.81 -6.12 -19.35
CA LEU A 132 6.15 -5.38 -20.42
C LEU A 132 5.94 -6.33 -21.60
N ALA A 133 4.71 -6.43 -22.09
CA ALA A 133 4.43 -7.05 -23.38
C ALA A 133 4.58 -6.00 -24.48
N GLU A 134 5.05 -6.41 -25.64
CA GLU A 134 5.11 -5.53 -26.80
C GLU A 134 3.67 -5.18 -27.24
N ALA A 135 3.32 -3.89 -27.25
CA ALA A 135 1.95 -3.45 -27.57
C ALA A 135 1.54 -3.80 -29.01
N ALA A 136 2.51 -3.84 -29.93
CA ALA A 136 2.38 -4.30 -31.30
C ALA A 136 3.76 -4.70 -31.84
N PRO A 137 3.88 -5.61 -32.82
CA PRO A 137 5.17 -5.98 -33.40
C PRO A 137 5.95 -4.76 -33.93
N GLY A 138 7.17 -4.54 -33.45
CA GLY A 138 8.03 -3.40 -33.74
C GLY A 138 7.80 -2.16 -32.85
N SER A 139 6.94 -2.24 -31.83
CA SER A 139 6.64 -1.10 -30.94
C SER A 139 7.77 -0.86 -29.94
N ARG A 140 8.14 0.40 -29.74
CA ARG A 140 9.03 0.82 -28.64
C ARG A 140 8.30 1.08 -27.33
N THR A 141 6.97 1.14 -27.37
CA THR A 141 6.11 1.26 -26.18
C THR A 141 5.57 -0.13 -25.85
N GLY A 142 5.90 -0.61 -24.65
CA GLY A 142 5.33 -1.83 -24.10
C GLY A 142 4.07 -1.53 -23.29
N GLU A 143 3.11 -2.44 -23.32
CA GLU A 143 1.97 -2.45 -22.42
C GLU A 143 2.26 -3.36 -21.22
N PRO A 144 1.62 -3.15 -20.06
CA PRO A 144 1.68 -4.10 -18.96
C PRO A 144 1.29 -5.49 -19.44
N GLY A 145 2.24 -6.42 -19.49
CA GLY A 145 1.97 -7.77 -19.95
C GLY A 145 1.05 -8.48 -18.95
N ALA A 146 -0.09 -8.99 -19.41
CA ALA A 146 -0.92 -9.88 -18.62
C ALA A 146 -0.16 -11.21 -18.38
N GLY A 147 0.68 -11.28 -17.34
CA GLY A 147 1.27 -12.57 -16.97
C GLY A 147 2.42 -12.57 -15.97
N GLU A 148 3.34 -11.62 -15.99
CA GLU A 148 4.58 -11.75 -15.19
C GLU A 148 4.78 -10.56 -14.27
N ARG A 149 4.09 -10.61 -13.12
CA ARG A 149 4.52 -9.89 -11.93
C ARG A 149 5.26 -10.85 -11.01
N SER A 150 6.45 -10.45 -10.58
CA SER A 150 7.20 -11.16 -9.55
C SER A 150 7.56 -10.21 -8.42
N LEU A 151 7.66 -10.79 -7.23
CA LEU A 151 8.22 -10.12 -6.07
C LEU A 151 9.58 -10.72 -5.76
N ARG A 152 10.50 -9.87 -5.38
CA ARG A 152 11.80 -10.28 -4.84
C ARG A 152 12.02 -9.64 -3.49
N SER A 153 12.08 -10.47 -2.45
CA SER A 153 12.38 -10.04 -1.09
C SER A 153 13.79 -9.45 -1.00
N VAL A 154 13.91 -8.28 -0.37
CA VAL A 154 15.18 -7.58 -0.13
C VAL A 154 15.24 -7.10 1.32
N ARG A 155 16.45 -6.86 1.83
CA ARG A 155 16.64 -6.31 3.19
C ARG A 155 16.76 -4.79 3.21
N GLU A 156 17.11 -4.21 2.08
CA GLU A 156 17.34 -2.78 1.89
C GLU A 156 16.61 -2.36 0.63
N CYS A 157 15.87 -1.25 0.70
CA CYS A 157 15.21 -0.67 -0.46
C CYS A 157 16.27 -0.10 -1.40
N PRO A 158 16.28 -0.47 -2.69
CA PRO A 158 17.18 0.15 -3.64
C PRO A 158 16.81 1.63 -3.82
N LYS A 159 17.83 2.48 -3.99
CA LYS A 159 17.62 3.85 -4.45
C LYS A 159 17.32 3.89 -5.95
N TRP A 160 17.98 3.02 -6.73
CA TRP A 160 17.93 2.95 -8.18
C TRP A 160 17.44 1.58 -8.60
N PHE A 161 16.43 1.55 -9.46
CA PHE A 161 15.70 0.36 -9.87
C PHE A 161 16.15 -0.12 -11.26
N ALA A 162 15.96 -1.40 -11.54
CA ALA A 162 16.11 -1.88 -12.91
C ALA A 162 14.90 -1.46 -13.76
N GLU A 163 15.06 -1.38 -15.08
CA GLU A 163 13.99 -0.93 -16.01
C GLU A 163 12.65 -1.71 -15.86
N ALA A 164 12.73 -2.99 -15.50
CA ALA A 164 11.57 -3.85 -15.31
C ALA A 164 10.97 -3.77 -13.88
N ASP A 165 11.71 -3.19 -12.94
CA ASP A 165 11.19 -2.95 -11.59
C ASP A 165 10.26 -1.73 -11.64
N LYS A 166 9.25 -1.71 -10.76
CA LYS A 166 8.24 -0.62 -10.68
C LYS A 166 8.20 0.07 -9.32
N GLY A 167 9.00 -0.43 -8.39
CA GLY A 167 9.05 0.07 -7.02
C GLY A 167 9.13 -1.07 -6.01
N VAL A 168 8.78 -0.76 -4.77
CA VAL A 168 8.73 -1.73 -3.67
C VAL A 168 7.35 -1.80 -3.06
N LEU A 169 6.92 -3.03 -2.76
CA LEU A 169 5.86 -3.28 -1.80
C LEU A 169 6.49 -3.41 -0.42
N VAL A 170 6.01 -2.61 0.52
CA VAL A 170 6.48 -2.57 1.89
C VAL A 170 5.38 -3.04 2.81
N THR A 171 5.71 -3.93 3.72
CA THR A 171 4.83 -4.21 4.87
C THR A 171 5.21 -3.30 6.02
N LEU A 172 4.33 -2.36 6.33
CA LEU A 172 4.49 -1.39 7.40
C LEU A 172 3.67 -1.83 8.61
N GLU A 173 4.33 -1.97 9.77
CA GLU A 173 3.64 -2.17 11.04
C GLU A 173 3.32 -0.81 11.67
N VAL A 174 2.04 -0.48 11.74
CA VAL A 174 1.55 0.83 12.19
C VAL A 174 0.96 0.72 13.61
N PRO A 175 1.45 1.49 14.59
CA PRO A 175 0.90 1.52 15.94
C PRO A 175 -0.55 1.95 16.01
N GLY A 176 -1.29 1.44 17.00
CA GLY A 176 -2.69 1.81 17.22
C GLY A 176 -3.67 1.33 16.14
N THR A 177 -3.19 0.58 15.14
CA THR A 177 -4.04 0.07 14.07
C THR A 177 -4.24 -1.44 14.09
N ASP A 178 -5.20 -1.90 13.28
CA ASP A 178 -5.38 -3.29 12.86
C ASP A 178 -5.80 -3.38 11.40
N SER A 179 -5.56 -4.49 10.72
CA SER A 179 -5.84 -4.61 9.28
C SER A 179 -6.24 -6.02 8.89
N TRP A 180 -6.80 -6.16 7.68
CA TRP A 180 -7.07 -7.48 7.12
C TRP A 180 -5.78 -8.32 6.95
N LEU A 181 -4.66 -7.68 6.63
CA LEU A 181 -3.36 -8.36 6.54
C LEU A 181 -2.92 -8.89 7.91
N SER A 182 -3.07 -8.10 8.96
CA SER A 182 -2.83 -8.55 10.34
C SER A 182 -3.71 -9.76 10.70
N HIS A 183 -4.99 -9.73 10.34
CA HIS A 183 -5.91 -10.85 10.52
C HIS A 183 -5.44 -12.11 9.78
N ALA A 184 -5.10 -11.99 8.48
CA ALA A 184 -4.60 -13.10 7.68
C ALA A 184 -3.31 -13.72 8.25
N VAL A 185 -2.39 -12.89 8.76
CA VAL A 185 -1.17 -13.37 9.43
C VAL A 185 -1.51 -14.10 10.74
N ARG A 186 -2.48 -13.62 11.52
CA ARG A 186 -2.95 -14.34 12.73
C ARG A 186 -3.51 -15.72 12.38
N GLU A 187 -4.36 -15.82 11.36
CA GLU A 187 -4.91 -17.11 10.90
C GLU A 187 -3.82 -18.07 10.47
N ALA A 188 -2.88 -17.59 9.63
CA ALA A 188 -1.78 -18.42 9.16
C ALA A 188 -0.86 -18.91 10.29
N ARG A 189 -0.82 -18.17 11.41
CA ARG A 189 -0.09 -18.54 12.63
C ARG A 189 -0.91 -19.34 13.64
N GLY A 190 -2.19 -19.59 13.37
CA GLY A 190 -3.10 -20.26 14.31
C GLY A 190 -3.37 -19.45 15.59
N LEU A 191 -3.24 -18.12 15.52
CA LEU A 191 -3.57 -17.24 16.64
C LEU A 191 -5.08 -16.95 16.65
N PRO A 192 -5.74 -16.95 17.82
CA PRO A 192 -7.16 -16.58 17.90
C PRO A 192 -7.35 -15.11 17.53
N HIS A 193 -8.50 -14.76 16.95
CA HIS A 193 -8.80 -13.36 16.63
C HIS A 193 -9.21 -12.57 17.86
N ASP A 194 -10.07 -13.16 18.68
CA ASP A 194 -10.57 -12.52 19.89
C ASP A 194 -9.49 -12.49 20.98
N GLY A 195 -9.23 -11.30 21.52
CA GLY A 195 -8.30 -11.09 22.62
C GLY A 195 -6.82 -11.14 22.25
N THR A 196 -6.47 -11.38 20.98
CA THR A 196 -5.09 -11.23 20.52
C THR A 196 -4.76 -9.76 20.36
N THR A 197 -3.83 -9.26 21.17
CA THR A 197 -3.33 -7.89 21.05
C THR A 197 -2.71 -7.68 19.67
N PRO A 198 -3.14 -6.66 18.89
CA PRO A 198 -2.58 -6.38 17.58
C PRO A 198 -1.06 -6.17 17.64
N GLY A 199 -0.29 -6.91 16.83
CA GLY A 199 1.18 -6.97 16.85
C GLY A 199 1.75 -8.28 17.40
N THR A 200 0.91 -9.10 18.05
CA THR A 200 1.29 -10.46 18.48
C THR A 200 1.63 -11.34 17.28
N GLU A 201 0.98 -11.12 16.15
CA GLU A 201 1.17 -11.84 14.89
C GLU A 201 2.57 -11.73 14.30
N VAL A 202 3.35 -10.72 14.68
CA VAL A 202 4.76 -10.57 14.29
C VAL A 202 5.74 -10.71 15.45
N THR A 203 5.24 -10.74 16.69
CA THR A 203 6.07 -10.95 17.87
C THR A 203 6.74 -12.33 17.83
N GLY A 204 8.04 -12.35 18.13
CA GLY A 204 8.85 -13.57 18.19
C GLY A 204 9.25 -14.17 16.85
N LEU A 205 8.84 -13.59 15.72
CA LEU A 205 9.29 -14.03 14.41
C LEU A 205 10.73 -13.53 14.14
N PRO A 206 11.62 -14.38 13.59
CA PRO A 206 12.91 -13.91 13.11
C PRO A 206 12.69 -12.89 11.98
N PRO A 207 13.58 -11.92 11.76
CA PRO A 207 13.35 -10.78 10.86
C PRO A 207 12.95 -11.15 9.42
N ALA A 208 13.33 -12.33 8.92
CA ALA A 208 12.98 -12.79 7.57
C ALA A 208 11.63 -13.54 7.49
N ALA A 209 11.16 -14.14 8.58
CA ALA A 209 9.94 -14.96 8.57
C ALA A 209 8.65 -14.18 8.21
N PRO A 210 8.49 -12.90 8.58
CA PRO A 210 7.36 -12.11 8.09
C PRO A 210 7.37 -12.01 6.57
N ALA A 211 8.52 -11.74 5.95
CA ALA A 211 8.62 -11.59 4.50
C ALA A 211 8.23 -12.89 3.77
N ASP A 212 8.72 -14.04 4.23
CA ASP A 212 8.39 -15.35 3.64
C ASP A 212 6.90 -15.71 3.80
N LEU A 213 6.33 -15.43 4.97
CA LEU A 213 4.91 -15.63 5.24
C LEU A 213 4.04 -14.70 4.37
N LEU A 214 4.45 -13.45 4.23
CA LEU A 214 3.75 -12.45 3.43
C LEU A 214 3.88 -12.72 1.93
N GLU A 215 5.01 -13.25 1.47
CA GLU A 215 5.19 -13.76 0.11
C GLU A 215 4.22 -14.91 -0.17
N THR A 216 4.05 -15.83 0.79
CA THR A 216 3.08 -16.92 0.68
C THR A 216 1.65 -16.36 0.60
N LEU A 217 1.29 -15.40 1.45
CA LEU A 217 -0.04 -14.76 1.42
C LEU A 217 -0.27 -13.93 0.15
N SER A 218 0.81 -13.41 -0.46
CA SER A 218 0.78 -12.59 -1.69
C SER A 218 0.88 -13.42 -2.99
N THR A 219 0.90 -14.75 -2.90
CA THR A 219 1.03 -15.67 -4.05
C THR A 219 -0.06 -16.74 -4.10
N VAL A 220 -0.85 -16.91 -3.03
CA VAL A 220 -1.94 -17.89 -2.98
C VAL A 220 -3.22 -17.30 -3.60
N PRO A 221 -3.80 -17.94 -4.64
CA PRO A 221 -5.14 -17.60 -5.10
C PRO A 221 -6.15 -17.82 -3.98
N ARG A 222 -7.13 -16.91 -3.82
CA ARG A 222 -8.28 -17.11 -2.92
C ARG A 222 -8.86 -18.53 -3.15
N PRO A 223 -9.13 -19.32 -2.10
CA PRO A 223 -9.87 -20.55 -2.28
C PRO A 223 -11.31 -20.20 -2.72
N GLY A 224 -11.65 -20.57 -3.95
CA GLY A 224 -13.01 -20.81 -4.41
C GLY A 224 -13.99 -19.63 -4.36
N GLY A 225 -13.86 -18.67 -5.28
CA GLY A 225 -15.04 -18.02 -5.84
C GLY A 225 -15.78 -19.04 -6.70
N GLY A 226 -16.58 -19.89 -6.06
CA GLY A 226 -17.44 -20.84 -6.75
C GLY A 226 -18.37 -20.08 -7.69
N ALA A 227 -18.34 -20.47 -8.96
CA ALA A 227 -19.36 -20.09 -9.93
C ALA A 227 -20.74 -20.45 -9.35
N GLY A 228 -21.63 -19.46 -9.30
CA GLY A 228 -23.06 -19.59 -9.08
C GLY A 228 -23.77 -18.74 -10.11
#